data_AF-B7H9J5-F1
#
_entry.id   AF-B7H9J5-F1
#
_cell.length_a   1.000
_cell.length_b   1.000
_cell.length_c   1.000
_cell.angle_alpha   90.00
_cell.angle_beta   90.00
_cell.angle_gamma   90.00
#
_symmetry.space_group_name_H-M   'P 1'
#
loop_
_entity.id
_entity.type
_entity.pdbx_description
1 polymer ?
#
loop_
_entity_poly.entity_id
_entity_poly.type
_entity_poly.pdbx_seq_one_letter_code
_entity_poly.pdbx_strand_id
1 'polypeptide(L)' 'MAWKLNHKVLLMNDKGKTVWMLTFLEKDIPANLVWKIERID' A
#
# COMPACT_ATOMS: atom_id res chain seq x y z
N MET A 1 0.02 13.91 15.33
CA MET A 1 -0.41 13.60 13.95
C MET A 1 -0.53 12.09 13.83
N ALA A 2 -1.75 11.57 13.85
CA ALA A 2 -2.00 10.13 13.73
C ALA A 2 -2.05 9.79 12.24
N TRP A 3 -1.10 9.01 11.75
CA TRP A 3 -1.14 8.46 10.39
C TRP A 3 -2.41 7.59 10.28
N LYS A 4 -3.33 7.96 9.38
CA LYS A 4 -4.49 7.13 9.08
C LYS A 4 -4.11 6.23 7.92
N LEU A 5 -4.04 4.93 8.18
CA LEU A 5 -3.83 3.92 7.15
C LEU A 5 -5.10 3.87 6.30
N ASN A 6 -5.09 4.47 5.11
CA ASN A 6 -6.33 4.67 4.36
C ASN A 6 -6.63 3.52 3.40
N HIS A 7 -5.63 3.01 2.67
CA HIS A 7 -5.86 1.99 1.65
C HIS A 7 -4.72 0.97 1.55
N LYS A 8 -5.08 -0.32 1.44
CA LYS A 8 -4.18 -1.44 1.17
C LYS A 8 -4.66 -2.16 -0.09
N VAL A 9 -3.74 -2.39 -1.02
CA VAL A 9 -4.00 -3.15 -2.26
C VAL A 9 -3.06 -4.35 -2.30
N LEU A 10 -3.62 -5.53 -2.55
CA LEU A 10 -2.86 -6.75 -2.80
C LEU A 10 -2.71 -6.93 -4.31
N LEU A 11 -1.47 -7.02 -4.77
CA LEU A 11 -1.10 -7.32 -6.14
C LEU A 11 -0.56 -8.74 -6.17
N MET A 12 -1.14 -9.58 -7.01
CA MET A 12 -0.78 -10.99 -7.13
C MET A 12 -0.47 -11.30 -8.59
N ASN A 13 0.58 -12.06 -8.86
CA ASN A 13 0.80 -12.56 -10.22
C ASN A 13 -0.27 -13.58 -10.63
N ASP A 14 -0.36 -13.85 -11.92
CA ASP A 14 -1.30 -14.81 -12.55
C ASP A 14 -1.33 -16.19 -11.89
N LYS A 15 -0.23 -16.59 -11.24
CA LYS A 15 -0.05 -17.90 -10.60
C LYS A 15 -0.21 -17.88 -9.07
N GLY A 16 -0.52 -16.74 -8.47
CA GLY A 16 -0.63 -16.62 -7.01
C GLY A 16 0.68 -16.78 -6.23
N LYS A 17 1.82 -16.93 -6.91
CA LYS A 17 3.12 -17.27 -6.31
C LYS A 17 3.87 -16.07 -5.75
N THR A 18 3.50 -14.86 -6.18
CA THR A 18 4.15 -13.65 -5.70
C THR A 18 3.07 -12.64 -5.39
N VAL A 19 3.04 -12.23 -4.12
CA VAL A 19 2.10 -11.25 -3.60
C VAL A 19 2.89 -10.02 -3.17
N TRP A 20 2.42 -8.86 -3.58
CA TRP A 20 2.90 -7.57 -3.13
C TRP A 20 1.77 -6.83 -2.43
N MET A 21 2.09 -6.14 -1.35
CA MET A 21 1.19 -5.22 -0.67
C MET A 21 1.62 -3.79 -0.94
N LEU A 22 0.72 -3.03 -1.56
CA LEU A 22 0.85 -1.60 -1.73
C LEU A 22 0.03 -0.91 -0.63
N THR A 23 0.71 -0.12 0.20
CA THR A 23 0.09 0.63 1.30
C THR A 23 0.14 2.12 1.00
N PHE A 24 -1.01 2.78 1.08
CA PHE A 24 -1.12 4.24 0.96
C PHE A 24 -1.30 4.86 2.34
N LEU A 25 -0.40 5.79 2.67
CA LEU A 25 -0.48 6.66 3.82
C LEU A 25 -0.87 8.05 3.30
N GLU A 26 -2.17 8.30 3.29
CA GLU A 26 -2.67 9.63 2.98
C GLU A 26 -2.50 10.51 4.22
N LYS A 27 -1.87 11.65 4.03
CA LYS A 27 -2.01 12.77 4.95
C LYS A 27 -3.30 13.51 4.60
N ASP A 28 -3.74 14.39 5.50
CA ASP A 28 -4.94 15.24 5.30
C ASP A 28 -4.91 16.08 4.01
N ILE A 29 -3.76 16.17 3.33
CA ILE A 29 -3.58 16.85 2.04
C ILE A 29 -3.22 15.81 0.96
N PRO A 30 -4.02 15.65 -0.11
CA PRO A 30 -3.79 14.68 -1.18
C PRO A 30 -2.42 14.80 -1.88
N ALA A 31 -1.86 16.01 -1.95
CA ALA A 31 -0.53 16.26 -2.52
C ALA A 31 0.63 15.61 -1.73
N ASN A 32 0.38 15.19 -0.49
CA ASN A 32 1.39 14.57 0.38
C ASN A 32 1.21 13.05 0.50
N LEU A 33 0.66 12.40 -0.53
CA LEU A 33 0.52 10.96 -0.61
C LEU A 33 1.89 10.29 -0.44
N VAL A 34 2.03 9.46 0.60
CA VAL A 34 3.18 8.58 0.77
C VAL A 34 2.72 7.16 0.53
N TRP A 35 3.50 6.38 -0.20
CA TRP A 35 3.19 4.97 -0.46
C TRP A 35 4.41 4.09 -0.23
N LYS A 36 4.15 2.83 0.10
CA LYS A 36 5.17 1.79 0.29
C LYS A 36 4.70 0.50 -0.37
N ILE A 37 5.63 -0.19 -1.05
CA ILE A 37 5.40 -1.53 -1.61
C ILE A 37 6.28 -2.55 -0.89
N GLU A 38 5.69 -3.68 -0.51
CA GLU A 38 6.38 -4.77 0.19
C GLU A 38 5.99 -6.11 -0.42
N ARG A 39 6.95 -7.03 -0.55
CA ARG A 39 6.65 -8.42 -0.92
C ARG A 39 6.12 -9.14 0.31
N ILE A 40 5.04 -9.89 0.16
CA ILE A 40 4.55 -10.82 1.17
C ILE A 40 5.08 -12.20 0.78
N ASP A 41 5.94 -12.75 1.62
CA ASP A 41 6.43 -14.14 1.53
C ASP A 41 5.42 -15.12 2.13
#